data_AF-C5G195-F1
#
_entry.id   AF-C5G195-F1
#
_cell.length_a   1.000
_cell.length_b   1.000
_cell.length_c   1.000
_cell.angle_alpha   90.00
_cell.angle_beta   90.00
_cell.angle_gamma   90.00
#
_symmetry.space_group_name_H-M   'P 1'
#
loop_
_entity.id
_entity.type
_entity.pdbx_description
1 polymer ?
#
loop_
_entity_poly.entity_id
_entity_poly.type
_entity_poly.pdbx_seq_one_letter_code
_entity_poly.pdbx_strand_id
1 'polypeptide(L)'
;MGKQQRRQARPKTKRPIPKASQSLKPMPKALQDKLRDISYSKTVHGSVSEDILLDNQRRPSGYAFVPKGNTYITRKCRSQTHDLGSPVYTVYSSTTYKPTGICVPIDVQAAVELESQDTSDARKKAVAQKDARDRQKARELLLKEFPNMPKPDLNTVLNHAFLKGSRRVGRSGKIANEKDKVRLAVEAHIRHVHTEYDDMIRRGLTRERARENIWDEVTIVRDSWKK
;
A
#
# COMPACT_ATOMS: atom_id res chain seq x y z
N MET A 1 -22.58 -93.29 1.50
CA MET A 1 -23.53 -92.29 2.06
C MET A 1 -22.79 -91.59 3.20
N GLY A 2 -22.56 -90.28 3.31
CA GLY A 2 -22.75 -89.10 2.47
C GLY A 2 -21.61 -88.11 2.81
N LYS A 3 -21.09 -87.43 1.79
CA LYS A 3 -19.85 -86.63 1.83
C LYS A 3 -20.05 -85.34 2.65
N GLN A 4 -19.10 -85.04 3.54
CA GLN A 4 -19.00 -83.76 4.26
C GLN A 4 -18.81 -82.60 3.27
N GLN A 5 -19.75 -81.66 3.27
CA GLN A 5 -19.72 -80.46 2.44
C GLN A 5 -18.68 -79.45 2.97
N ARG A 6 -17.65 -79.21 2.15
CA ARG A 6 -16.72 -78.08 2.29
C ARG A 6 -17.49 -76.76 2.23
N ARG A 7 -17.46 -75.98 3.31
CA ARG A 7 -17.95 -74.59 3.33
C ARG A 7 -17.06 -73.71 2.45
N GLN A 8 -17.61 -73.19 1.36
CA GLN A 8 -16.94 -72.20 0.51
C GLN A 8 -16.92 -70.82 1.18
N ALA A 9 -15.76 -70.16 1.18
CA ALA A 9 -15.59 -68.79 1.63
C ALA A 9 -16.21 -67.80 0.63
N ARG A 10 -17.05 -66.87 1.11
CA ARG A 10 -17.62 -65.78 0.30
C ARG A 10 -16.52 -64.79 -0.13
N PRO A 11 -16.56 -64.25 -1.36
CA PRO A 11 -15.63 -63.21 -1.79
C PRO A 11 -15.97 -61.89 -1.10
N LYS A 12 -14.95 -61.24 -0.50
CA LYS A 12 -15.06 -59.87 0.03
C LYS A 12 -15.20 -58.91 -1.15
N THR A 13 -16.37 -58.30 -1.31
CA THR A 13 -16.61 -57.21 -2.26
C THR A 13 -15.74 -56.01 -1.87
N LYS A 14 -14.81 -55.61 -2.75
CA LYS A 14 -14.05 -54.36 -2.63
C LYS A 14 -15.04 -53.20 -2.76
N ARG A 15 -15.24 -52.43 -1.68
CA ARG A 15 -15.94 -51.14 -1.73
C ARG A 15 -15.14 -50.19 -2.62
N PRO A 16 -15.75 -49.50 -3.61
CA PRO A 16 -15.04 -48.51 -4.41
C PRO A 16 -14.70 -47.30 -3.54
N ILE A 17 -13.45 -46.87 -3.60
CA ILE A 17 -12.97 -45.62 -3.03
C ILE A 17 -13.61 -44.47 -3.83
N PRO A 18 -14.25 -43.46 -3.21
CA PRO A 18 -14.77 -42.33 -3.96
C PRO A 18 -13.59 -41.53 -4.52
N LYS A 19 -13.39 -41.58 -5.85
CA LYS A 19 -12.51 -40.64 -6.56
C LYS A 19 -13.21 -39.28 -6.59
N ALA A 20 -12.99 -38.46 -5.57
CA ALA A 20 -13.31 -37.04 -5.61
C ALA A 20 -12.13 -36.26 -6.18
N SER A 21 -11.77 -36.51 -7.44
CA SER A 21 -11.04 -35.52 -8.24
C SER A 21 -12.07 -34.54 -8.80
N GLN A 22 -12.56 -33.62 -7.95
CA GLN A 22 -13.21 -32.43 -8.49
C GLN A 22 -12.13 -31.69 -9.28
N SER A 23 -12.22 -31.82 -10.60
CA SER A 23 -11.43 -31.07 -11.56
C SER A 23 -11.57 -29.58 -11.23
N LEU A 24 -10.54 -29.02 -10.61
CA LEU A 24 -10.41 -27.59 -10.43
C LEU A 24 -10.46 -26.99 -11.83
N LYS A 25 -11.43 -26.10 -12.10
CA LYS A 25 -11.45 -25.37 -13.36
C LYS A 25 -10.09 -24.69 -13.52
N PRO A 26 -9.34 -24.97 -14.60
CA PRO A 26 -8.03 -24.39 -14.78
C PRO A 26 -8.16 -22.87 -14.86
N MET A 27 -7.24 -22.17 -14.22
CA MET A 27 -7.13 -20.71 -14.32
C MET A 27 -7.11 -20.29 -15.80
N PRO A 28 -7.89 -19.27 -16.21
CA PRO A 28 -7.86 -18.80 -17.59
C PRO A 28 -6.43 -18.47 -18.02
N LYS A 29 -6.03 -18.91 -19.22
CA LYS A 29 -4.64 -18.78 -19.72
C LYS A 29 -4.14 -17.32 -19.72
N ALA A 30 -5.00 -16.38 -20.09
CA ALA A 30 -4.72 -14.94 -20.02
C ALA A 30 -4.44 -14.42 -18.59
N LEU A 31 -4.95 -15.10 -17.57
CA LEU A 31 -4.63 -14.82 -16.18
C LEU A 31 -3.27 -15.37 -15.78
N GLN A 32 -2.96 -16.60 -16.22
CA GLN A 32 -1.64 -17.20 -15.99
C GLN A 32 -0.54 -16.33 -16.60
N ASP A 33 -0.77 -15.80 -17.80
CA ASP A 33 0.18 -14.92 -18.48
C ASP A 33 0.35 -13.58 -17.75
N LYS A 34 -0.75 -12.94 -17.31
CA LYS A 34 -0.68 -11.70 -16.49
C LYS A 34 0.01 -11.90 -15.14
N LEU A 35 -0.11 -13.07 -14.55
CA LEU A 35 0.38 -13.37 -13.20
C LEU A 35 1.84 -13.85 -13.17
N ARG A 36 2.33 -14.44 -14.26
CA ARG A 36 3.75 -14.81 -14.44
C ARG A 36 4.69 -13.61 -14.32
N ASP A 37 4.25 -12.43 -14.75
CA ASP A 37 5.05 -11.20 -14.66
C ASP A 37 4.99 -10.54 -13.26
N ILE A 38 4.02 -10.91 -12.43
CA ILE A 38 3.74 -10.29 -11.11
C ILE A 38 4.37 -11.08 -9.95
N SER A 39 4.85 -12.31 -10.18
CA SER A 39 5.30 -13.23 -9.12
C SER A 39 6.56 -12.79 -8.37
N TYR A 40 7.15 -11.62 -8.68
CA TYR A 40 8.33 -11.12 -8.01
C TYR A 40 7.97 -10.13 -6.90
N SER A 41 8.18 -10.52 -5.64
CA SER A 41 8.15 -9.56 -4.54
C SER A 41 9.54 -8.92 -4.37
N LYS A 42 9.57 -7.59 -4.33
CA LYS A 42 10.81 -6.84 -4.12
C LYS A 42 11.15 -6.83 -2.64
N THR A 43 12.11 -7.63 -2.24
CA THR A 43 12.66 -7.65 -0.87
C THR A 43 13.95 -6.83 -0.79
N VAL A 44 14.47 -6.62 0.43
CA VAL A 44 15.76 -5.95 0.65
C VAL A 44 16.91 -6.78 0.06
N HIS A 45 16.70 -8.09 -0.16
CA HIS A 45 17.66 -9.05 -0.71
C HIS A 45 17.45 -9.38 -2.20
N GLY A 46 16.57 -8.64 -2.90
CA GLY A 46 16.28 -8.86 -4.33
C GLY A 46 14.84 -9.31 -4.60
N SER A 47 14.57 -9.74 -5.83
CA SER A 47 13.25 -10.25 -6.25
C SER A 47 13.12 -11.73 -5.87
N VAL A 48 12.20 -12.05 -4.95
CA VAL A 48 11.90 -13.45 -4.61
C VAL A 48 10.63 -13.87 -5.33
N SER A 49 10.63 -15.06 -5.95
CA SER A 49 9.45 -15.61 -6.60
C SER A 49 8.46 -16.06 -5.53
N GLU A 50 7.26 -15.52 -5.54
CA GLU A 50 6.13 -15.93 -4.71
C GLU A 50 5.18 -16.81 -5.50
N ASP A 51 4.65 -17.83 -4.84
CA ASP A 51 3.62 -18.67 -5.40
C ASP A 51 2.28 -17.93 -5.40
N ILE A 52 1.36 -18.40 -6.26
CA ILE A 52 0.04 -17.77 -6.41
C ILE A 52 -1.03 -18.74 -5.95
N LEU A 53 -1.96 -18.24 -5.16
CA LEU A 53 -3.13 -18.97 -4.68
C LEU A 53 -4.41 -18.20 -5.02
N LEU A 54 -5.44 -18.90 -5.49
CA LEU A 54 -6.78 -18.32 -5.59
C LEU A 54 -7.53 -18.47 -4.26
N ASP A 55 -8.41 -17.54 -3.95
CA ASP A 55 -9.27 -17.57 -2.76
C ASP A 55 -10.20 -18.80 -2.67
N ASN A 56 -10.51 -19.43 -3.81
CA ASN A 56 -11.31 -20.66 -3.88
C ASN A 56 -10.48 -21.95 -3.83
N GLN A 57 -9.14 -21.85 -3.83
CA GLN A 57 -8.25 -23.00 -3.72
C GLN A 57 -7.99 -23.38 -2.26
N ARG A 58 -7.71 -24.66 -2.03
CA ARG A 58 -7.34 -25.14 -0.70
C ARG A 58 -5.98 -24.57 -0.30
N ARG A 59 -5.93 -23.91 0.85
CA ARG A 59 -4.69 -23.42 1.45
C ARG A 59 -3.76 -24.60 1.82
N PRO A 60 -2.44 -24.45 1.67
CA PRO A 60 -1.48 -25.43 2.17
C PRO A 60 -1.67 -25.69 3.67
N SER A 61 -1.41 -26.93 4.10
CA SER A 61 -1.48 -27.28 5.52
C SER A 61 -0.41 -26.50 6.30
N GLY A 62 -0.77 -25.94 7.46
CA GLY A 62 0.14 -25.12 8.25
C GLY A 62 0.22 -23.65 7.83
N TYR A 63 -0.61 -23.19 6.88
CA TYR A 63 -0.62 -21.80 6.40
C TYR A 63 -1.90 -21.06 6.80
N ALA A 64 -1.73 -19.83 7.27
CA ALA A 64 -2.79 -18.88 7.57
C ALA A 64 -2.94 -17.84 6.46
N PHE A 65 -4.17 -17.37 6.25
CA PHE A 65 -4.45 -16.26 5.34
C PHE A 65 -4.35 -14.94 6.09
N VAL A 66 -3.56 -14.00 5.55
CA VAL A 66 -3.42 -12.63 6.03
C VAL A 66 -4.05 -11.69 4.99
N PRO A 67 -5.15 -10.99 5.33
CA PRO A 67 -5.80 -10.08 4.39
C PRO A 67 -4.92 -8.87 4.09
N LYS A 68 -5.08 -8.28 2.90
CA LYS A 68 -4.50 -6.97 2.60
C LYS A 68 -5.10 -5.89 3.50
N GLY A 69 -4.32 -4.85 3.81
CA GLY A 69 -4.80 -3.66 4.51
C GLY A 69 -3.83 -3.17 5.59
N ASN A 70 -3.23 -4.08 6.34
CA ASN A 70 -2.17 -3.73 7.29
C ASN A 70 -0.79 -3.95 6.66
N THR A 71 -0.20 -2.86 6.14
CA THR A 71 1.11 -2.91 5.47
C THR A 71 2.23 -3.40 6.39
N TYR A 72 2.15 -3.14 7.70
CA TYR A 72 3.15 -3.65 8.65
C TYR A 72 3.07 -5.17 8.74
N ILE A 73 1.88 -5.71 9.00
CA ILE A 73 1.68 -7.17 9.13
C ILE A 73 2.05 -7.88 7.84
N THR A 74 1.50 -7.47 6.69
CA THR A 74 1.75 -8.18 5.42
C THR A 74 3.22 -8.13 5.01
N ARG A 75 3.90 -7.01 5.20
CA ARG A 75 5.34 -6.88 4.92
C ARG A 75 6.19 -7.73 5.86
N LYS A 76 5.87 -7.71 7.16
CA LYS A 76 6.64 -8.43 8.18
C LYS A 76 6.45 -9.94 8.05
N CYS A 77 5.22 -10.41 7.83
CA CYS A 77 4.93 -11.82 7.53
C CYS A 77 5.72 -12.29 6.31
N ARG A 78 5.68 -11.52 5.21
CA ARG A 78 6.42 -11.83 3.98
C ARG A 78 7.93 -11.92 4.25
N SER A 79 8.51 -10.95 4.95
CA SER A 79 9.94 -10.97 5.31
C SER A 79 10.30 -12.20 6.13
N GLN A 80 9.63 -12.43 7.26
CA GLN A 80 9.94 -13.55 8.15
C GLN A 80 9.73 -14.91 7.47
N THR A 81 8.71 -15.04 6.62
CA THR A 81 8.49 -16.28 5.86
C THR A 81 9.65 -16.56 4.90
N HIS A 82 10.16 -15.53 4.21
CA HIS A 82 11.34 -15.66 3.36
C HIS A 82 12.62 -15.93 4.15
N ASP A 83 12.80 -15.29 5.31
CA ASP A 83 13.96 -15.51 6.18
C ASP A 83 14.02 -16.97 6.70
N LEU A 84 12.84 -17.59 6.88
CA LEU A 84 12.70 -19.01 7.21
C LEU A 84 12.83 -19.94 5.99
N GLY A 85 13.06 -19.42 4.78
CA GLY A 85 13.12 -20.20 3.54
C GLY A 85 11.79 -20.84 3.14
N SER A 86 10.67 -20.40 3.73
CA SER A 86 9.35 -20.93 3.43
C SER A 86 8.71 -20.17 2.26
N PRO A 87 7.81 -20.81 1.47
CA PRO A 87 7.11 -20.13 0.37
C PRO A 87 6.09 -19.13 0.89
N VAL A 88 6.02 -17.95 0.26
CA VAL A 88 4.92 -17.00 0.44
C VAL A 88 3.96 -17.17 -0.73
N TYR A 89 2.67 -17.26 -0.43
CA TYR A 89 1.62 -17.33 -1.45
C TYR A 89 0.90 -15.99 -1.54
N THR A 90 0.94 -15.31 -2.68
CA THR A 90 0.05 -14.15 -2.90
C THR A 90 -1.33 -14.65 -3.30
N VAL A 91 -2.36 -14.20 -2.57
CA VAL A 91 -3.74 -14.64 -2.78
C VAL A 91 -4.48 -13.67 -3.67
N TYR A 92 -5.14 -14.20 -4.70
CA TYR A 92 -5.98 -13.46 -5.63
C TYR A 92 -7.44 -13.90 -5.55
N SER A 93 -8.34 -12.96 -5.83
CA SER A 93 -9.76 -13.27 -5.96
C SER A 93 -10.02 -14.09 -7.21
N SER A 94 -10.71 -15.22 -7.10
CA SER A 94 -11.07 -16.06 -8.26
C SER A 94 -12.10 -15.41 -9.20
N THR A 95 -12.83 -14.40 -8.72
CA THR A 95 -13.86 -13.70 -9.49
C THR A 95 -13.35 -12.39 -10.09
N THR A 96 -12.67 -11.58 -9.28
CA THR A 96 -12.20 -10.24 -9.70
C THR A 96 -10.74 -10.21 -10.12
N TYR A 97 -9.98 -11.27 -9.81
CA TYR A 97 -8.55 -11.38 -10.06
C TYR A 97 -7.70 -10.23 -9.52
N LYS A 98 -8.20 -9.57 -8.47
CA LYS A 98 -7.45 -8.59 -7.69
C LYS A 98 -6.74 -9.28 -6.54
N PRO A 99 -5.54 -8.82 -6.14
CA PRO A 99 -4.87 -9.32 -4.95
C PRO A 99 -5.74 -9.06 -3.72
N THR A 100 -5.91 -10.07 -2.88
CA THR A 100 -6.74 -10.05 -1.66
C THR A 100 -5.91 -10.13 -0.38
N GLY A 101 -4.73 -10.74 -0.43
CA GLY A 101 -3.84 -10.88 0.73
C GLY A 101 -2.66 -11.80 0.43
N ILE A 102 -2.07 -12.34 1.49
CA ILE A 102 -0.99 -13.34 1.41
C ILE A 102 -1.33 -14.54 2.29
N CYS A 103 -0.82 -15.72 1.95
CA CYS A 103 -0.83 -16.90 2.80
C CYS A 103 0.61 -17.20 3.23
N VAL A 104 0.79 -17.33 4.54
CA VAL A 104 2.09 -17.54 5.21
C VAL A 104 1.95 -18.61 6.29
N PRO A 105 3.04 -19.21 6.80
CA PRO A 105 2.99 -20.15 7.91
C PRO A 105 2.23 -19.59 9.14
N ILE A 106 1.46 -20.44 9.82
CA ILE A 106 0.60 -20.04 10.97
C ILE A 106 1.42 -19.46 12.12
N ASP A 107 2.58 -20.04 12.40
CA ASP A 107 3.55 -19.58 13.40
C ASP A 107 4.07 -18.18 13.10
N VAL A 108 4.42 -17.90 11.83
CA VAL A 108 4.82 -16.54 11.40
C VAL A 108 3.67 -15.55 11.58
N GLN A 109 2.45 -15.91 11.17
CA GLN A 109 1.30 -15.02 11.34
C GLN A 109 1.03 -14.70 12.81
N ALA A 110 1.08 -15.70 13.70
CA ALA A 110 0.87 -15.51 15.13
C ALA A 110 1.98 -14.65 15.77
N ALA A 111 3.25 -14.90 15.42
CA ALA A 111 4.38 -14.14 15.93
C ALA A 111 4.33 -12.66 15.51
N VAL A 112 4.00 -12.39 14.23
CA VAL A 112 3.87 -11.01 13.73
C VAL A 112 2.69 -10.27 14.36
N GLU A 113 1.57 -10.96 14.61
CA GLU A 113 0.41 -10.34 15.26
C GLU A 113 0.75 -9.92 16.69
N LEU A 114 1.44 -10.76 17.46
CA LEU A 114 1.91 -10.42 18.80
C LEU A 114 2.90 -9.24 18.77
N GLU A 115 3.93 -9.29 17.91
CA GLU A 115 4.88 -8.18 17.73
C GLU A 115 4.18 -6.88 17.31
N SER A 116 3.16 -6.97 16.44
CA SER A 116 2.37 -5.82 16.02
C SER A 116 1.64 -5.18 17.19
N GLN A 117 1.04 -5.96 18.07
CA GLN A 117 0.34 -5.49 19.25
C GLN A 117 1.32 -4.81 20.22
N ASP A 118 2.42 -5.49 20.55
CA ASP A 118 3.42 -5.00 21.50
C ASP A 118 4.09 -3.70 21.04
N THR A 119 4.38 -3.60 19.73
CA THR A 119 5.08 -2.44 19.17
C THR A 119 4.13 -1.34 18.69
N SER A 120 2.81 -1.52 18.77
CA SER A 120 1.81 -0.62 18.18
C SER A 120 2.01 0.82 18.66
N ASP A 121 2.08 1.03 19.96
CA ASP A 121 2.14 2.37 20.54
C ASP A 121 3.52 3.02 20.36
N ALA A 122 4.59 2.24 20.48
CA ALA A 122 5.94 2.70 20.16
C ALA A 122 6.05 3.15 18.69
N ARG A 123 5.46 2.40 17.75
CA ARG A 123 5.40 2.77 16.33
C ARG A 123 4.59 4.04 16.10
N LYS A 124 3.40 4.16 16.71
CA LYS A 124 2.58 5.38 16.63
C LYS A 124 3.36 6.60 17.15
N LYS A 125 4.04 6.46 18.29
CA LYS A 125 4.86 7.53 18.89
C LYS A 125 6.04 7.91 18.01
N ALA A 126 6.80 6.94 17.51
CA ALA A 126 7.94 7.19 16.61
C ALA A 126 7.50 7.91 15.33
N VAL A 127 6.36 7.52 14.79
CA VAL A 127 5.74 8.14 13.63
C VAL A 127 5.33 9.59 13.94
N ALA A 128 4.64 9.84 15.05
CA ALA A 128 4.24 11.19 15.46
C ALA A 128 5.45 12.11 15.70
N GLN A 129 6.52 11.59 16.32
CA GLN A 129 7.76 12.33 16.52
C GLN A 129 8.43 12.70 15.20
N LYS A 130 8.48 11.76 14.24
CA LYS A 130 9.01 12.04 12.90
C LYS A 130 8.17 13.11 12.20
N ASP A 131 6.85 13.00 12.25
CA ASP A 131 5.94 13.95 11.64
C ASP A 131 6.08 15.35 12.26
N ALA A 132 6.27 15.44 13.58
CA ALA A 132 6.55 16.69 14.29
C ALA A 132 7.87 17.32 13.84
N ARG A 133 8.96 16.54 13.77
CA ARG A 133 10.26 17.01 13.28
C ARG A 133 10.18 17.52 11.84
N ASP A 134 9.54 16.77 10.96
CA ASP A 134 9.35 17.14 9.57
C ASP A 134 8.54 18.44 9.42
N ARG A 135 7.49 18.61 10.23
CA ARG A 135 6.67 19.83 10.26
C ARG A 135 7.46 21.02 10.79
N GLN A 136 8.27 20.82 11.83
CA GLN A 136 9.14 21.85 12.36
C GLN A 136 10.17 22.30 11.32
N LYS A 137 10.82 21.35 10.63
CA LYS A 137 11.77 21.63 9.55
C LYS A 137 11.13 22.44 8.43
N ALA A 138 9.90 22.08 8.02
CA ALA A 138 9.16 22.84 7.02
C ALA A 138 8.84 24.28 7.48
N ARG A 139 8.50 24.46 8.78
CA ARG A 139 8.24 25.77 9.36
C ARG A 139 9.48 26.65 9.38
N GLU A 140 10.61 26.11 9.83
CA GLU A 140 11.89 26.82 9.85
C GLU A 140 12.30 27.24 8.43
N LEU A 141 12.11 26.35 7.45
CA LEU A 141 12.41 26.66 6.05
C LEU A 141 11.46 27.72 5.46
N LEU A 142 10.17 27.69 5.79
CA LEU A 142 9.22 28.74 5.39
C LEU A 142 9.61 30.11 5.96
N LEU A 143 9.95 30.18 7.25
CA LEU A 143 10.39 31.41 7.89
C LEU A 143 11.72 31.93 7.31
N LYS A 144 12.60 31.02 6.88
CA LYS A 144 13.88 31.36 6.28
C LYS A 144 13.74 31.89 4.84
N GLU A 145 12.92 31.24 4.02
CA GLU A 145 12.75 31.60 2.61
C GLU A 145 11.73 32.73 2.42
N PHE A 146 10.80 32.92 3.36
CA PHE A 146 9.76 33.94 3.31
C PHE A 146 9.61 34.67 4.66
N PRO A 147 10.60 35.47 5.07
CA PRO A 147 10.61 36.12 6.39
C PRO A 147 9.44 37.10 6.61
N ASN A 148 8.94 37.74 5.55
CA ASN A 148 7.85 38.71 5.62
C ASN A 148 6.46 38.11 5.35
N MET A 149 6.34 36.79 5.26
CA MET A 149 5.04 36.13 5.10
C MET A 149 4.14 36.36 6.32
N PRO A 150 2.86 36.75 6.13
CA PRO A 150 1.93 36.88 7.23
C PRO A 150 1.75 35.55 7.99
N LYS A 151 1.70 35.64 9.33
CA LYS A 151 1.55 34.45 10.20
C LYS A 151 0.32 33.58 9.86
N PRO A 152 -0.86 34.13 9.50
CA PRO A 152 -2.00 33.32 9.09
C PRO A 152 -1.74 32.50 7.82
N ASP A 153 -1.08 33.09 6.83
CA ASP A 153 -0.70 32.42 5.58
C ASP A 153 0.30 31.31 5.84
N LEU A 154 1.33 31.58 6.65
CA LEU A 154 2.33 30.58 7.04
C LEU A 154 1.69 29.36 7.70
N ASN A 155 0.76 29.58 8.65
CA ASN A 155 0.05 28.51 9.32
C ASN A 155 -0.83 27.72 8.35
N THR A 156 -1.49 28.39 7.42
CA THR A 156 -2.31 27.76 6.39
C THR A 156 -1.47 26.89 5.47
N VAL A 157 -0.35 27.40 4.96
CA VAL A 157 0.60 26.63 4.14
C VAL A 157 1.10 25.39 4.88
N LEU A 158 1.51 25.54 6.15
CA LEU A 158 1.98 24.43 6.97
C LEU A 158 0.92 23.35 7.19
N ASN A 159 -0.29 23.76 7.58
CA ASN A 159 -1.38 22.84 7.90
C ASN A 159 -2.02 22.23 6.67
N HIS A 160 -1.87 22.86 5.50
CA HIS A 160 -2.42 22.36 4.26
C HIS A 160 -1.40 21.54 3.47
N ALA A 161 -0.26 22.13 3.09
CA ALA A 161 0.70 21.53 2.16
C ALA A 161 1.65 20.51 2.80
N PHE A 162 1.97 20.67 4.09
CA PHE A 162 2.92 19.82 4.81
C PHE A 162 2.27 18.80 5.75
N LEU A 163 0.94 18.78 5.82
CA LEU A 163 0.20 17.78 6.59
C LEU A 163 0.44 16.38 6.04
N LYS A 164 0.71 15.43 6.94
CA LYS A 164 0.88 14.03 6.58
C LYS A 164 -0.36 13.47 5.89
N GLY A 165 -0.14 12.61 4.89
CA GLY A 165 -1.22 11.95 4.15
C GLY A 165 -1.95 12.85 3.15
N SER A 166 -1.60 14.13 3.08
CA SER A 166 -2.25 15.11 2.18
C SER A 166 -2.02 14.83 0.68
N ARG A 167 -1.00 14.02 0.32
CA ARG A 167 -0.53 13.83 -1.07
C ARG A 167 -0.14 15.15 -1.77
N ARG A 168 0.12 16.23 -1.01
CA ARG A 168 0.47 17.56 -1.52
C ARG A 168 1.97 17.74 -1.69
N VAL A 169 2.33 18.83 -2.36
CA VAL A 169 3.72 19.17 -2.75
C VAL A 169 4.69 19.12 -1.57
N GLY A 170 4.28 19.59 -0.39
CA GLY A 170 5.10 19.60 0.83
C GLY A 170 5.52 18.20 1.31
N ARG A 171 4.82 17.15 0.88
CA ARG A 171 5.10 15.75 1.25
C ARG A 171 5.45 14.86 0.06
N SER A 172 5.54 15.41 -1.14
CA SER A 172 5.88 14.66 -2.34
C SER A 172 7.33 14.16 -2.29
N GLY A 173 7.52 12.87 -2.57
CA GLY A 173 8.85 12.29 -2.80
C GLY A 173 9.40 12.56 -4.20
N LYS A 174 8.59 13.13 -5.11
CA LYS A 174 9.02 13.49 -6.48
C LYS A 174 9.85 14.76 -6.53
N ILE A 175 9.67 15.64 -5.56
CA ILE A 175 10.45 16.87 -5.42
C ILE A 175 11.58 16.56 -4.44
N ALA A 176 12.81 16.52 -4.94
CA ALA A 176 13.96 16.18 -4.10
C ALA A 176 14.31 17.34 -3.15
N ASN A 177 14.26 18.57 -3.66
CA ASN A 177 14.66 19.77 -2.92
C ASN A 177 13.53 20.30 -2.02
N GLU A 178 13.81 20.49 -0.74
CA GLU A 178 12.84 21.02 0.22
C GLU A 178 12.50 22.49 -0.02
N LYS A 179 13.45 23.29 -0.54
CA LYS A 179 13.18 24.69 -0.91
C LYS A 179 12.14 24.79 -2.02
N ASP A 180 12.23 23.92 -3.02
CA ASP A 180 11.25 23.88 -4.10
C ASP A 180 9.86 23.47 -3.59
N LYS A 181 9.78 22.56 -2.60
CA LYS A 181 8.50 22.22 -1.95
C LYS A 181 7.88 23.43 -1.26
N VAL A 182 8.69 24.17 -0.51
CA VAL A 182 8.27 25.39 0.19
C VAL A 182 7.81 26.45 -0.81
N ARG A 183 8.60 26.73 -1.86
CA ARG A 183 8.22 27.67 -2.93
C ARG A 183 6.89 27.28 -3.59
N LEU A 184 6.76 26.03 -4.03
CA LEU A 184 5.56 25.54 -4.71
C LEU A 184 4.33 25.55 -3.79
N ALA A 185 4.50 25.26 -2.50
CA ALA A 185 3.42 25.32 -1.53
C ALA A 185 2.91 26.75 -1.33
N VAL A 186 3.84 27.71 -1.25
CA VAL A 186 3.52 29.14 -1.11
C VAL A 186 2.86 29.69 -2.38
N GLU A 187 3.41 29.41 -3.56
CA GLU A 187 2.81 29.83 -4.84
C GLU A 187 1.41 29.23 -5.05
N ALA A 188 1.19 27.99 -4.61
CA ALA A 188 -0.15 27.40 -4.62
C ALA A 188 -1.09 28.11 -3.66
N HIS A 189 -0.64 28.45 -2.45
CA HIS A 189 -1.45 29.18 -1.47
C HIS A 189 -1.81 30.59 -1.97
N ILE A 190 -0.82 31.34 -2.45
CA ILE A 190 -1.03 32.69 -3.02
C ILE A 190 -2.05 32.62 -4.16
N ARG A 191 -1.90 31.67 -5.09
CA ARG A 191 -2.85 31.49 -6.19
C ARG A 191 -4.30 31.28 -5.73
N HIS A 192 -4.51 30.51 -4.67
CA HIS A 192 -5.87 30.18 -4.22
C HIS A 192 -6.47 31.21 -3.27
N VAL A 193 -5.64 31.99 -2.57
CA VAL A 193 -6.09 32.86 -1.47
C VAL A 193 -5.93 34.34 -1.79
N HIS A 194 -4.92 34.69 -2.57
CA HIS A 194 -4.51 36.07 -2.84
C HIS A 194 -4.75 36.47 -4.31
N THR A 195 -5.41 35.64 -5.11
CA THR A 195 -5.76 35.98 -6.51
C THR A 195 -7.14 35.43 -6.90
N GLU A 196 -7.67 35.90 -8.03
CA GLU A 196 -8.96 35.49 -8.60
C GLU A 196 -8.95 34.10 -9.29
N TYR A 197 -7.94 33.25 -9.02
CA TYR A 197 -7.75 31.98 -9.73
C TYR A 197 -8.98 31.06 -9.70
N ASP A 198 -9.55 30.85 -8.52
CA ASP A 198 -10.70 29.95 -8.34
C ASP A 198 -11.96 30.51 -9.01
N ASP A 199 -12.08 31.83 -9.07
CA ASP A 199 -13.15 32.54 -9.75
C ASP A 199 -13.03 32.44 -11.27
N MET A 200 -11.82 32.57 -11.83
CA MET A 200 -11.56 32.34 -13.26
C MET A 200 -11.94 30.92 -13.68
N ILE A 201 -11.58 29.91 -12.88
CA ILE A 201 -11.95 28.51 -13.14
C ILE A 201 -13.47 28.35 -13.08
N ARG A 202 -14.14 28.96 -12.08
CA ARG A 202 -15.60 28.89 -11.94
C ARG A 202 -16.31 29.52 -13.15
N ARG A 203 -15.71 30.56 -13.76
CA ARG A 203 -16.19 31.21 -14.99
C ARG A 203 -15.85 30.43 -16.27
N GLY A 204 -15.21 29.26 -16.16
CA GLY A 204 -14.97 28.34 -17.28
C GLY A 204 -13.59 28.45 -17.93
N LEU A 205 -12.66 29.24 -17.39
CA LEU A 205 -11.27 29.24 -17.89
C LEU A 205 -10.58 27.91 -17.57
N THR A 206 -9.71 27.47 -18.47
CA THR A 206 -8.84 26.33 -18.21
C THR A 206 -7.84 26.68 -17.10
N ARG A 207 -7.33 25.65 -16.41
CA ARG A 207 -6.39 25.85 -15.30
C ARG A 207 -5.08 26.48 -15.78
N GLU A 208 -4.67 26.16 -17.00
CA GLU A 208 -3.48 26.66 -17.66
C GLU A 208 -3.61 28.16 -17.92
N ARG A 209 -4.71 28.58 -18.58
CA ARG A 209 -5.00 30.01 -18.82
C ARG A 209 -5.18 30.81 -17.54
N ALA A 210 -5.90 30.26 -16.57
CA ALA A 210 -6.06 30.91 -15.27
C ALA A 210 -4.72 31.11 -14.56
N ARG A 211 -3.77 30.16 -14.67
CA ARG A 211 -2.41 30.31 -14.12
C ARG A 211 -1.58 31.35 -14.86
N GLU A 212 -1.66 31.39 -16.19
CA GLU A 212 -0.98 32.41 -17.00
C GLU A 212 -1.43 33.82 -16.59
N ASN A 213 -2.74 34.04 -16.45
CA ASN A 213 -3.30 35.36 -16.12
C ASN A 213 -2.89 35.90 -14.75
N ILE A 214 -2.74 35.03 -13.75
CA ILE A 214 -2.41 35.41 -12.37
C ILE A 214 -0.92 35.30 -12.04
N TRP A 215 -0.08 34.91 -13.01
CA TRP A 215 1.32 34.58 -12.74
C TRP A 215 2.13 35.77 -12.20
N ASP A 216 1.91 36.95 -12.76
CA ASP A 216 2.60 38.17 -12.34
C ASP A 216 2.16 38.59 -10.92
N GLU A 217 0.86 38.51 -10.63
CA GLU A 217 0.31 38.80 -9.31
C GLU A 217 0.87 37.84 -8.24
N VAL A 218 0.89 36.53 -8.54
CA VAL A 218 1.49 35.53 -7.65
C VAL A 218 2.97 35.82 -7.41
N THR A 219 3.69 36.20 -8.46
CA THR A 219 5.12 36.52 -8.40
C THR A 219 5.38 37.75 -7.52
N ILE A 220 4.59 38.81 -7.69
CA ILE A 220 4.68 40.03 -6.89
C ILE A 220 4.46 39.73 -5.40
N VAL A 221 3.38 39.03 -5.05
CA VAL A 221 3.09 38.67 -3.66
C VAL A 221 4.19 37.78 -3.09
N ARG A 222 4.59 36.73 -3.83
CA ARG A 222 5.65 35.80 -3.41
C ARG A 222 6.95 36.54 -3.10
N ASP A 223 7.37 37.44 -3.98
CA ASP A 223 8.66 38.12 -3.83
C ASP A 223 8.60 39.24 -2.78
N SER A 224 7.41 39.80 -2.50
CA SER A 224 7.21 40.66 -1.33
C SER A 224 7.42 39.92 -0.01
N TRP A 225 7.12 38.62 0.05
CA TRP A 225 7.31 37.80 1.25
C TRP A 225 8.75 37.30 1.44
N LYS A 226 9.59 37.33 0.38
CA LYS A 226 11.00 36.89 0.42
C LYS A 226 11.97 37.95 0.93
N LYS A 227 11.67 39.22 0.64
CA LYS A 227 12.40 40.37 1.19
C LYS A 227 12.15 40.45 2.69
#